data_AF-A0A165D888-F1
#
_entry.id   AF-A0A165D888-F1
#
_cell.length_a   1.000
_cell.length_b   1.000
_cell.length_c   1.000
_cell.angle_alpha   90.00
_cell.angle_beta   90.00
_cell.angle_gamma   90.00
#
_symmetry.space_group_name_H-M   'P 1'
#
loop_
_entity.id
_entity.type
_entity.pdbx_description
1 polymer ?
#
loop_
_entity_poly.entity_id
_entity_poly.type
_entity_poly.pdbx_seq_one_letter_code
_entity_poly.pdbx_strand_id
1 'polypeptide(L)' 'RAVKTVTQILRTVCESNQKDWPPMLPMVEFAINSSISATSGFAPFELNLTYMPRMVTLPAS' A
#
# COMPACT_ATOMS: atom_id res chain seq x y z
N ARG A 1 7.40 12.37 -3.50
CA ARG A 1 7.83 10.99 -3.84
C ARG A 1 6.69 9.99 -3.66
N ALA A 2 6.00 10.00 -2.51
CA ALA A 2 4.87 9.11 -2.20
C ALA A 2 3.76 9.07 -3.28
N VAL A 3 3.27 10.22 -3.76
CA VAL A 3 2.22 10.27 -4.81
C VAL A 3 2.63 9.51 -6.08
N LYS A 4 3.89 9.64 -6.51
CA LYS A 4 4.39 8.93 -7.69
C LYS A 4 4.40 7.41 -7.47
N THR A 5 4.78 6.96 -6.28
CA THR A 5 4.75 5.54 -5.90
C THR A 5 3.33 5.00 -5.86
N VAL A 6 2.38 5.72 -5.25
CA VAL A 6 0.96 5.36 -5.23
C VAL A 6 0.43 5.18 -6.65
N THR A 7 0.64 6.18 -7.52
CA THR A 7 0.18 6.10 -8.91
C THR A 7 0.81 4.94 -9.68
N GLN A 8 2.10 4.66 -9.46
CA GLN A 8 2.78 3.55 -10.12
C GLN A 8 2.22 2.20 -9.69
N ILE A 9 2.00 1.99 -8.39
CA ILE A 9 1.43 0.75 -7.89
C ILE A 9 -0.02 0.60 -8.37
N LEU A 10 -0.83 1.66 -8.30
CA LEU A 10 -2.21 1.63 -8.81
C LEU A 10 -2.28 1.23 -10.28
N ARG A 11 -1.40 1.77 -11.13
CA ARG A 11 -1.35 1.38 -12.55
C ARG A 11 -1.03 -0.10 -12.77
N THR A 12 -0.31 -0.73 -11.84
CA THR A 12 0.04 -2.15 -11.95
C THR A 12 -1.02 -3.10 -11.39
N VAL A 13 -1.83 -2.65 -10.43
CA VAL A 13 -2.81 -3.51 -9.73
C VAL A 13 -4.25 -3.30 -10.21
N CYS A 14 -4.54 -2.16 -10.83
CA CYS A 14 -5.84 -1.87 -11.43
C CYS A 14 -5.96 -2.53 -12.81
N GLU A 15 -7.18 -2.85 -13.20
CA GLU A 15 -7.53 -3.28 -14.55
C GLU A 15 -7.12 -2.24 -15.60
N SER A 16 -7.06 -2.67 -16.87
CA SER A 16 -6.69 -1.82 -18.01
C SER A 16 -7.58 -0.57 -18.15
N ASN A 17 -8.82 -0.59 -17.64
CA ASN A 17 -9.74 0.54 -17.65
C ASN A 17 -9.45 1.58 -16.54
N GLN A 18 -8.60 1.23 -15.56
CA GLN A 18 -8.18 2.05 -14.43
C GLN A 18 -9.33 2.61 -13.56
N LYS A 19 -10.49 1.92 -13.53
CA LYS A 19 -11.68 2.34 -12.76
C LYS A 19 -11.84 1.61 -11.44
N ASP A 20 -11.19 0.47 -11.29
CA ASP A 20 -11.16 -0.38 -10.11
C ASP A 20 -10.11 0.04 -9.07
N TRP A 21 -9.57 1.26 -9.19
CA TRP A 21 -8.63 1.80 -8.21
C TRP A 21 -9.19 1.96 -6.78
N PRO A 22 -10.48 2.29 -6.54
CA PRO A 22 -10.96 2.47 -5.17
C PRO A 22 -10.83 1.22 -4.28
N PRO A 23 -11.23 0.00 -4.71
CA PRO A 23 -11.02 -1.20 -3.90
C PRO A 23 -9.54 -1.61 -3.77
N MET A 24 -8.64 -1.11 -4.63
CA MET A 24 -7.21 -1.38 -4.54
C MET A 24 -6.47 -0.49 -3.52
N LEU A 25 -7.07 0.63 -3.10
CA LEU A 25 -6.43 1.57 -2.18
C LEU A 25 -5.93 0.94 -0.87
N PRO A 26 -6.70 0.10 -0.15
CA PRO A 26 -6.22 -0.50 1.10
C PRO A 26 -4.98 -1.37 0.89
N MET A 27 -4.91 -2.09 -0.23
CA MET A 27 -3.74 -2.91 -0.59
C MET A 27 -2.52 -2.03 -0.90
N VAL A 28 -2.70 -0.96 -1.68
CA VAL A 28 -1.61 -0.04 -2.04
C VAL A 28 -1.09 0.70 -0.81
N GLU A 29 -1.99 1.17 0.06
CA GLU A 29 -1.64 1.79 1.33
C GLU A 29 -0.85 0.84 2.22
N PHE A 30 -1.32 -0.41 2.37
CA PHE A 30 -0.64 -1.41 3.16
C PHE A 30 0.78 -1.68 2.62
N ALA A 31 0.92 -1.90 1.31
CA ALA A 31 2.20 -2.18 0.68
C ALA A 31 3.22 -1.03 0.85
N ILE A 32 2.75 0.22 0.79
CA ILE A 32 3.62 1.39 1.00
C ILE A 32 4.01 1.52 2.47
N ASN A 33 3.07 1.38 3.40
CA ASN A 33 3.33 1.56 4.82
C ASN A 33 4.08 0.38 5.48
N SER A 34 4.09 -0.79 4.84
CA SER A 34 4.87 -1.95 5.28
C SER A 34 6.26 -2.05 4.65
N SER A 35 6.58 -1.20 3.66
CA SER A 35 7.85 -1.27 2.93
C SER A 35 8.98 -0.58 3.69
N ILE A 36 10.08 -1.29 3.88
CA ILE A 36 11.28 -0.77 4.54
C ILE A 36 11.98 0.21 3.59
N SER A 37 12.16 1.46 4.04
CA SER A 37 12.91 2.46 3.30
C SER A 37 14.40 2.23 3.46
N ALA A 38 15.13 2.14 2.34
CA ALA A 38 16.60 1.98 2.35
C ALA A 38 17.34 3.13 3.05
N THR A 39 16.71 4.31 3.17
CA THR A 39 17.33 5.48 3.81
C THR A 39 17.18 5.46 5.33
N SER A 40 16.02 5.02 5.84
CA SER A 40 15.75 5.00 7.29
C SER A 40 15.98 3.62 7.91
N GLY A 41 15.93 2.54 7.14
CA GLY A 41 15.95 1.17 7.64
C GLY A 41 14.65 0.69 8.29
N PHE A 42 13.60 1.52 8.27
CA PHE A 42 12.31 1.25 8.92
C PHE A 42 11.15 1.38 7.93
N ALA A 43 10.08 0.62 8.18
CA ALA A 43 8.80 0.83 7.53
C ALA A 43 7.98 1.96 8.21
N PRO A 44 7.14 2.70 7.48
CA PRO A 44 6.27 3.72 8.07
C PRO A 44 5.37 3.22 9.21
N PHE A 45 4.85 1.99 9.13
CA PHE A 45 4.08 1.39 10.22
C PHE A 45 4.90 1.22 11.51
N GLU A 46 6.16 0.83 11.41
CA GLU A 46 7.03 0.69 12.58
C GLU A 46 7.28 2.05 13.25
N LEU A 47 7.44 3.11 12.46
CA LEU A 47 7.67 4.46 12.98
C LEU A 47 6.41 5.09 13.60
N ASN A 48 5.24 4.85 13.01
CA ASN A 48 4.00 5.50 13.43
C ASN A 48 3.20 4.70 14.47
N LEU A 49 3.18 3.37 14.34
CA LEU A 49 2.37 2.48 15.17
C LEU A 49 3.20 1.68 16.17
N THR A 50 4.53 1.67 16.04
CA THR A 50 5.46 0.84 16.84
C THR A 50 5.31 -0.68 16.63
N TYR A 51 4.52 -1.10 15.65
CA TYR A 51 4.39 -2.50 15.23
C TYR A 51 4.02 -2.57 13.74
N MET A 52 4.17 -3.76 13.13
CA MET A 52 3.73 -4.03 11.77
C MET A 52 2.33 -4.68 11.76
N PRO A 53 1.29 -4.01 11.26
CA PRO A 53 -0.05 -4.58 11.13
C PRO A 53 -0.06 -5.78 10.15
N ARG A 54 -1.03 -6.67 10.31
CA ARG A 54 -1.31 -7.74 9.32
C ARG A 54 -2.48 -7.32 8.44
N MET A 55 -2.36 -7.57 7.14
CA MET A 55 -3.44 -7.36 6.20
C MET A 55 -4.54 -8.39 6.48
N VAL A 56 -5.75 -7.93 6.73
CA VAL A 56 -6.94 -8.79 6.87
C VAL A 56 -7.67 -8.76 5.54
N THR A 57 -7.67 -9.87 4.82
CA THR A 57 -8.51 -10.03 3.64
C THR A 57 -9.92 -10.33 4.12
N LEU A 58 -10.83 -9.37 3.96
CA LEU A 58 -12.26 -9.64 4.18
C LEU A 58 -12.73 -10.63 3.12
N PRO A 59 -13.53 -11.67 3.47
CA PRO A 59 -14.12 -12.55 2.48
C PRO A 59 -14.99 -11.71 1.53
N ALA A 60 -14.90 -11.99 0.23
CA ALA A 60 -15.81 -11.40 -0.75
C ALA A 60 -17.24 -11.86 -0.41
N SER A 61 -18.12 -10.91 -0.09
CA SER A 61 -19.55 -11.15 0.14
C SER A 61 -20.27 -11.52 -1.13
#